data_AF-A0A967VQ30-F1
#
_entry.id   AF-A0A967VQ30-F1
#
_cell.length_a   1.000
_cell.length_b   1.000
_cell.length_c   1.000
_cell.angle_alpha   90.00
_cell.angle_beta   90.00
_cell.angle_gamma   90.00
#
_symmetry.space_group_name_H-M   'P 1'
#
loop_
_entity.id
_entity.type
_entity.pdbx_description
1 polymer ?
#
loop_
_entity_poly.entity_id
_entity_poly.type
_entity_poly.pdbx_seq_one_letter_code
_entity_poly.pdbx_strand_id
1 'polypeptide(L)'
;GEENGLLDTLPRVRYYTMGSNEWQSSGTWPPAGARPLTYYLSSTGRAGTTMDDGVLTTRPPTRDRPDRYSYDPADPVPSHGGNVCCTGNAVRGGALDQQELEQRPDILVYSTPPLEEGIEVSGPITVTLYVSSDAKDTDFTVKLIDVEPDGTAYNLDETIQRARYREGYDRTVWMEEGVVYRVVLGPMNTSNWFAPGHRIRIEVSSSNFPRFDRNLNTGGRNYDETVGVVARNAVHHSDAYPSSVELTVAPRE
;
A
#
# COMPACT_ATOMS: atom_id res chain seq x y z
N GLY A 1 22.23 27.83 -22.31
CA GLY A 1 22.61 27.36 -20.98
C GLY A 1 23.36 28.46 -20.30
N GLU A 2 22.64 29.42 -19.72
CA GLU A 2 23.26 30.51 -18.95
C GLU A 2 23.74 29.97 -17.61
N GLU A 3 24.98 30.24 -17.27
CA GLU A 3 25.61 29.83 -16.02
C GLU A 3 25.25 30.86 -14.95
N ASN A 4 24.21 30.57 -14.17
CA ASN A 4 23.62 31.50 -13.19
C ASN A 4 23.89 31.12 -11.72
N GLY A 5 24.75 30.11 -11.48
CA GLY A 5 25.15 29.66 -10.13
C GLY A 5 24.05 29.00 -9.29
N LEU A 6 22.82 28.88 -9.80
CA LEU A 6 21.69 28.33 -9.04
C LEU A 6 21.96 26.89 -8.59
N LEU A 7 22.53 26.07 -9.48
CA LEU A 7 22.85 24.67 -9.20
C LEU A 7 23.93 24.48 -8.12
N ASP A 8 24.77 25.49 -7.88
CA ASP A 8 25.80 25.44 -6.83
C ASP A 8 25.22 25.67 -5.44
N THR A 9 24.01 26.26 -5.36
CA THR A 9 23.34 26.62 -4.10
C THR A 9 22.22 25.66 -3.72
N LEU A 10 21.78 24.79 -4.64
CA LEU A 10 20.70 23.84 -4.39
C LEU A 10 21.26 22.46 -4.02
N PRO A 11 20.70 21.80 -2.99
CA PRO A 11 21.06 20.42 -2.71
C PRO A 11 20.61 19.52 -3.87
N ARG A 12 21.31 18.38 -4.05
CA ARG A 12 20.96 17.38 -5.08
C ARG A 12 19.53 16.86 -4.91
N VAL A 13 19.12 16.66 -3.67
CA VAL A 13 17.76 16.29 -3.29
C VAL A 13 17.28 17.22 -2.19
N ARG A 14 16.09 17.78 -2.37
CA ARG A 14 15.36 18.50 -1.32
C ARG A 14 13.98 17.87 -1.20
N TYR A 15 13.60 17.47 0.01
CA TYR A 15 12.34 16.78 0.27
C TYR A 15 11.66 17.37 1.51
N TYR A 16 10.35 17.22 1.58
CA TYR A 16 9.55 17.66 2.72
C TYR A 16 9.15 16.43 3.52
N THR A 17 9.61 16.35 4.77
CA THR A 17 9.28 15.26 5.68
C THR A 17 7.97 15.59 6.34
N MET A 18 6.91 14.88 5.94
CA MET A 18 5.59 14.95 6.57
C MET A 18 5.67 14.44 8.02
N GLY A 19 4.67 14.72 8.84
CA GLY A 19 4.69 14.40 10.27
C GLY A 19 5.55 15.37 11.08
N SER A 20 6.82 15.56 10.74
CA SER A 20 7.66 16.63 11.30
C SER A 20 7.41 17.99 10.65
N ASN A 21 6.90 17.98 9.42
CA ASN A 21 6.55 19.17 8.63
C ASN A 21 7.74 20.09 8.31
N GLU A 22 8.89 19.48 8.03
CA GLU A 22 10.17 20.17 7.81
C GLU A 22 10.75 19.88 6.43
N TRP A 23 11.42 20.88 5.85
CA TRP A 23 12.24 20.69 4.65
C TRP A 23 13.60 20.11 5.03
N GLN A 24 13.96 19.00 4.41
CA GLN A 24 15.26 18.36 4.54
C GLN A 24 15.98 18.30 3.18
N SER A 25 17.26 17.96 3.22
CA SER A 25 18.10 17.82 2.02
C SER A 25 19.06 16.66 2.11
N SER A 26 19.36 16.03 0.96
CA SER A 26 20.36 14.97 0.89
C SER A 26 21.13 15.00 -0.42
N GLY A 27 22.29 14.33 -0.43
CA GLY A 27 23.10 14.14 -1.64
C GLY A 27 22.56 13.05 -2.58
N THR A 28 21.71 12.16 -2.06
CA THR A 28 21.15 10.98 -2.75
C THR A 28 19.68 10.80 -2.42
N TRP A 29 18.98 10.03 -3.26
CA TRP A 29 17.69 9.43 -2.90
C TRP A 29 17.80 7.90 -3.05
N PRO A 30 17.56 7.11 -2.01
CA PRO A 30 17.15 7.52 -0.64
C PRO A 30 18.20 8.37 0.10
N PRO A 31 17.82 9.05 1.21
CA PRO A 31 18.76 9.82 2.02
C PRO A 31 19.94 8.98 2.49
N ALA A 32 21.12 9.60 2.58
CA ALA A 32 22.35 8.92 2.99
C ALA A 32 22.18 8.25 4.38
N GLY A 33 22.65 7.01 4.49
CA GLY A 33 22.54 6.24 5.74
C GLY A 33 21.19 5.57 5.98
N ALA A 34 20.21 5.75 5.09
CA ALA A 34 18.92 5.06 5.18
C ALA A 34 19.08 3.53 5.10
N ARG A 35 18.24 2.80 5.83
CA ARG A 35 18.28 1.34 5.95
C ARG A 35 16.90 0.72 5.74
N PRO A 36 16.81 -0.50 5.18
CA PRO A 36 15.54 -1.19 5.07
C PRO A 36 15.05 -1.66 6.44
N LEU A 37 13.75 -1.51 6.68
CA LEU A 37 13.01 -2.13 7.78
C LEU A 37 11.83 -2.90 7.20
N THR A 38 11.84 -4.22 7.39
CA THR A 38 10.78 -5.10 6.90
C THR A 38 9.80 -5.45 8.02
N TYR A 39 8.52 -5.23 7.74
CA TYR A 39 7.42 -5.81 8.49
C TYR A 39 6.71 -6.87 7.65
N TYR A 40 6.22 -7.91 8.31
CA TYR A 40 5.42 -8.98 7.74
C TYR A 40 3.98 -8.82 8.19
N LEU A 41 3.04 -9.11 7.29
CA LEU A 41 1.62 -9.18 7.62
C LEU A 41 1.37 -10.42 8.47
N SER A 42 0.50 -10.31 9.46
CA SER A 42 0.09 -11.43 10.30
C SER A 42 -1.30 -11.17 10.86
N SER A 43 -2.17 -12.18 10.85
CA SER A 43 -3.47 -12.13 11.49
C SER A 43 -3.95 -13.54 11.86
N THR A 44 -5.16 -13.63 12.43
CA THR A 44 -5.85 -14.91 12.64
C THR A 44 -6.82 -15.28 11.52
N GLY A 45 -6.70 -14.66 10.34
CA GLY A 45 -7.65 -14.74 9.22
C GLY A 45 -8.84 -13.78 9.37
N ARG A 46 -8.63 -12.66 10.08
CA ARG A 46 -9.67 -11.71 10.49
C ARG A 46 -9.31 -10.24 10.26
N ALA A 47 -8.25 -9.94 9.50
CA ALA A 47 -7.74 -8.57 9.31
C ALA A 47 -8.75 -7.59 8.67
N GLY A 48 -9.86 -8.07 8.11
CA GLY A 48 -10.98 -7.25 7.61
C GLY A 48 -12.19 -7.18 8.55
N THR A 49 -12.08 -7.59 9.82
CA THR A 49 -13.20 -7.54 10.79
C THR A 49 -13.12 -6.33 11.71
N THR A 50 -11.93 -6.04 12.24
CA THR A 50 -11.65 -4.85 13.06
C THR A 50 -10.25 -4.32 12.72
N MET A 51 -9.99 -3.05 13.06
CA MET A 51 -8.71 -2.39 12.77
C MET A 51 -7.51 -2.99 13.52
N ASP A 52 -7.76 -3.83 14.51
CA ASP A 52 -6.75 -4.41 15.41
C ASP A 52 -6.50 -5.91 15.16
N ASP A 53 -7.26 -6.54 14.26
CA ASP A 53 -7.14 -7.99 14.00
C ASP A 53 -5.89 -8.36 13.17
N GLY A 54 -5.42 -7.44 12.33
CA GLY A 54 -4.19 -7.58 11.55
C GLY A 54 -3.04 -6.79 12.17
N VAL A 55 -1.88 -7.42 12.25
CA VAL A 55 -0.66 -6.84 12.84
C VAL A 55 0.52 -6.90 11.87
N LEU A 56 1.40 -5.91 11.99
CA LEU A 56 2.71 -5.88 11.34
C LEU A 56 3.77 -6.38 12.32
N THR A 57 4.46 -7.47 11.96
CA THR A 57 5.47 -8.14 12.81
C THR A 57 6.85 -8.10 12.18
N THR A 58 7.91 -8.23 12.97
CA THR A 58 9.31 -8.26 12.47
C THR A 58 9.77 -9.64 12.00
N ARG A 59 8.90 -10.65 12.13
CA ARG A 59 9.11 -12.02 11.63
C ARG A 59 7.81 -12.54 11.02
N PRO A 60 7.87 -13.35 9.95
CA PRO A 60 6.68 -13.93 9.38
C PRO A 60 6.03 -14.91 10.37
N PRO A 61 4.69 -15.03 10.36
CA PRO A 61 3.99 -16.06 11.13
C PRO A 61 4.35 -17.46 10.61
N THR A 62 4.25 -18.49 11.46
CA THR A 62 4.67 -19.86 11.09
C THR A 62 3.60 -20.68 10.37
N ARG A 63 2.34 -20.28 10.47
CA ARG A 63 1.21 -21.01 9.86
C ARG A 63 0.40 -20.06 9.02
N ASP A 64 0.05 -20.52 7.83
CA ASP A 64 -0.80 -19.75 6.94
C ASP A 64 -2.25 -19.74 7.46
N ARG A 65 -2.79 -18.54 7.60
CA ARG A 65 -4.18 -18.27 7.99
C ARG A 65 -4.68 -17.10 7.14
N PRO A 66 -4.90 -17.32 5.84
CA PRO A 66 -5.09 -16.23 4.92
C PRO A 66 -6.32 -15.40 5.25
N ASP A 67 -6.19 -14.09 5.12
CA ASP A 67 -7.28 -13.13 5.24
C ASP A 67 -8.08 -13.13 3.95
N ARG A 68 -9.39 -13.39 4.04
CA ARG A 68 -10.28 -13.57 2.90
C ARG A 68 -11.31 -12.46 2.83
N TYR A 69 -11.58 -11.99 1.62
CA TYR A 69 -12.56 -10.94 1.36
C TYR A 69 -13.17 -11.11 -0.03
N SER A 70 -14.34 -10.52 -0.24
CA SER A 70 -15.01 -10.52 -1.54
C SER A 70 -14.88 -9.15 -2.18
N TYR A 71 -14.42 -9.11 -3.42
CA TYR A 71 -14.39 -7.89 -4.23
C TYR A 71 -15.53 -7.93 -5.25
N ASP A 72 -16.49 -7.03 -5.10
CA ASP A 72 -17.55 -6.79 -6.07
C ASP A 72 -17.23 -5.56 -6.92
N PRO A 73 -17.03 -5.69 -8.25
CA PRO A 73 -16.81 -4.54 -9.11
C PRO A 73 -17.96 -3.52 -9.12
N ALA A 74 -19.18 -3.91 -8.72
CA ALA A 74 -20.33 -3.01 -8.59
C ALA A 74 -20.26 -2.13 -7.32
N ASP A 75 -19.50 -2.54 -6.30
CA ASP A 75 -19.28 -1.81 -5.05
C ASP A 75 -17.77 -1.71 -4.75
N PRO A 76 -17.00 -0.97 -5.57
CA PRO A 76 -15.57 -0.80 -5.36
C PRO A 76 -15.29 0.04 -4.11
N VAL A 77 -14.11 -0.17 -3.51
CA VAL A 77 -13.56 0.76 -2.52
C VAL A 77 -13.34 2.13 -3.20
N PRO A 78 -13.95 3.21 -2.67
CA PRO A 78 -13.81 4.53 -3.25
C PRO A 78 -12.42 5.12 -2.96
N SER A 79 -11.89 5.87 -3.91
CA SER A 79 -10.68 6.68 -3.72
C SER A 79 -10.95 7.81 -2.75
N HIS A 80 -10.15 7.93 -1.70
CA HIS A 80 -10.25 8.97 -0.69
C HIS A 80 -8.87 9.54 -0.37
N GLY A 81 -8.52 10.66 -1.01
CA GLY A 81 -7.20 11.25 -0.90
C GLY A 81 -6.19 10.63 -1.86
N GLY A 82 -4.93 10.62 -1.44
CA GLY A 82 -3.81 9.98 -2.16
C GLY A 82 -3.32 10.79 -3.36
N ASN A 83 -2.47 10.18 -4.17
CA ASN A 83 -1.98 10.77 -5.41
C ASN A 83 -3.02 10.66 -6.53
N VAL A 84 -3.91 11.64 -6.54
CA VAL A 84 -4.92 11.79 -7.58
C VAL A 84 -4.33 12.58 -8.75
N CYS A 85 -4.29 11.97 -9.93
CA CYS A 85 -4.19 12.69 -11.20
C CYS A 85 -5.40 12.37 -12.05
N CYS A 86 -5.75 13.29 -12.96
CA CYS A 86 -6.41 12.92 -14.19
C CYS A 86 -7.87 12.42 -14.01
N THR A 87 -8.46 12.61 -12.81
CA THR A 87 -9.87 12.30 -12.47
C THR A 87 -10.77 13.54 -12.45
N GLY A 88 -10.29 14.68 -12.93
CA GLY A 88 -11.01 15.96 -12.85
C GLY A 88 -11.30 16.35 -11.41
N ASN A 89 -12.56 16.67 -11.11
CA ASN A 89 -13.02 17.01 -9.75
C ASN A 89 -13.68 15.83 -9.02
N ALA A 90 -13.51 14.60 -9.51
CA ALA A 90 -14.19 13.42 -8.96
C ALA A 90 -13.62 12.99 -7.60
N VAL A 91 -12.34 13.28 -7.33
CA VAL A 91 -11.65 12.90 -6.08
C VAL A 91 -10.80 14.07 -5.60
N ARG A 92 -10.87 14.37 -4.31
CA ARG A 92 -9.92 15.27 -3.66
C ARG A 92 -8.64 14.50 -3.34
N GLY A 93 -7.51 14.93 -3.90
CA GLY A 93 -6.19 14.37 -3.56
C GLY A 93 -5.62 14.89 -2.25
N GLY A 94 -4.55 14.25 -1.78
CA GLY A 94 -3.82 14.58 -0.55
C GLY A 94 -4.12 13.63 0.62
N ALA A 95 -3.54 13.92 1.78
CA ALA A 95 -3.75 13.13 3.00
C ALA A 95 -5.17 13.39 3.56
N LEU A 96 -5.98 12.34 3.62
CA LEU A 96 -7.32 12.34 4.20
C LEU A 96 -7.48 11.18 5.17
N ASP A 97 -8.38 11.34 6.13
CA ASP A 97 -8.65 10.32 7.15
C ASP A 97 -9.38 9.11 6.53
N GLN A 98 -8.86 7.91 6.74
CA GLN A 98 -9.36 6.67 6.15
C GLN A 98 -10.33 5.89 7.04
N GLN A 99 -10.50 6.28 8.32
CA GLN A 99 -11.23 5.50 9.34
C GLN A 99 -12.64 5.04 8.91
N GLU A 100 -13.38 5.87 8.18
CA GLU A 100 -14.72 5.51 7.72
C GLU A 100 -14.69 4.39 6.68
N LEU A 101 -13.73 4.43 5.75
CA LEU A 101 -13.60 3.41 4.70
C LEU A 101 -13.07 2.09 5.23
N GLU A 102 -12.14 2.14 6.18
CA GLU A 102 -11.54 0.96 6.80
C GLU A 102 -12.59 0.01 7.43
N GLN A 103 -13.83 0.47 7.68
CA GLN A 103 -14.92 -0.38 8.18
C GLN A 103 -15.49 -1.34 7.12
N ARG A 104 -15.09 -1.17 5.86
CA ARG A 104 -15.54 -2.07 4.79
C ARG A 104 -14.90 -3.45 4.94
N PRO A 105 -15.67 -4.54 4.74
CA PRO A 105 -15.17 -5.91 4.88
C PRO A 105 -14.19 -6.32 3.75
N ASP A 106 -14.05 -5.51 2.70
CA ASP A 106 -13.12 -5.70 1.60
C ASP A 106 -11.84 -4.84 1.74
N ILE A 107 -11.61 -4.24 2.91
CA ILE A 107 -10.35 -3.61 3.29
C ILE A 107 -9.75 -4.40 4.45
N LEU A 108 -8.57 -4.97 4.23
CA LEU A 108 -7.79 -5.67 5.24
C LEU A 108 -6.82 -4.68 5.88
N VAL A 109 -6.80 -4.60 7.21
CA VAL A 109 -6.00 -3.62 7.96
C VAL A 109 -4.92 -4.33 8.77
N TYR A 110 -3.67 -3.89 8.62
CA TYR A 110 -2.52 -4.39 9.38
C TYR A 110 -1.74 -3.25 10.00
N SER A 111 -1.60 -3.22 11.32
CA SER A 111 -0.91 -2.13 12.03
C SER A 111 0.24 -2.62 12.89
N THR A 112 1.27 -1.80 13.08
CA THR A 112 2.21 -1.99 14.19
C THR A 112 1.49 -1.75 15.53
N PRO A 113 2.06 -2.20 16.66
CA PRO A 113 1.81 -1.54 17.95
C PRO A 113 2.12 -0.03 17.85
N PRO A 114 1.62 0.80 18.79
CA PRO A 114 2.07 2.18 18.91
C PRO A 114 3.59 2.19 19.02
N LEU A 115 4.24 3.05 18.24
CA LEU A 115 5.69 3.14 18.21
C LEU A 115 6.21 3.70 19.54
N GLU A 116 7.17 3.01 20.16
CA GLU A 116 7.82 3.47 21.39
C GLU A 116 8.69 4.71 21.12
N GLU A 117 9.38 4.70 19.98
CA GLU A 117 10.20 5.79 19.46
C GLU A 117 9.74 6.10 18.04
N GLY A 118 9.79 7.37 17.67
CA GLY A 118 9.39 7.75 16.31
C GLY A 118 10.40 7.27 15.27
N ILE A 119 9.93 7.14 14.04
CA ILE A 119 10.70 6.64 12.91
C ILE A 119 10.46 7.49 11.67
N GLU A 120 11.54 7.89 11.00
CA GLU A 120 11.45 8.58 9.71
C GLU A 120 11.50 7.55 8.59
N VAL A 121 10.43 7.46 7.81
CA VAL A 121 10.37 6.68 6.58
C VAL A 121 10.51 7.64 5.40
N SER A 122 11.71 7.71 4.84
CA SER A 122 12.06 8.60 3.73
C SER A 122 12.75 7.80 2.63
N GLY A 123 12.00 7.45 1.59
CA GLY A 123 12.51 6.64 0.48
C GLY A 123 11.45 5.76 -0.17
N PRO A 124 11.88 4.90 -1.10
CA PRO A 124 11.04 3.91 -1.74
C PRO A 124 10.46 2.93 -0.72
N ILE A 125 9.26 2.45 -1.01
CA ILE A 125 8.58 1.41 -0.25
C ILE A 125 8.33 0.25 -1.21
N THR A 126 8.66 -0.96 -0.77
CA THR A 126 8.39 -2.18 -1.54
C THR A 126 7.40 -3.05 -0.79
N VAL A 127 6.30 -3.42 -1.44
CA VAL A 127 5.32 -4.34 -0.85
C VAL A 127 5.30 -5.61 -1.68
N THR A 128 5.41 -6.75 -1.00
CA THR A 128 5.24 -8.08 -1.60
C THR A 128 4.06 -8.75 -0.92
N LEU A 129 3.04 -9.11 -1.69
CA LEU A 129 1.91 -9.90 -1.23
C LEU A 129 1.94 -11.29 -1.84
N TYR A 130 1.53 -12.28 -1.08
CA TYR A 130 1.20 -13.61 -1.56
C TYR A 130 -0.32 -13.75 -1.56
N VAL A 131 -0.91 -13.93 -2.74
CA VAL A 131 -2.35 -13.78 -2.94
C VAL A 131 -2.94 -14.95 -3.72
N SER A 132 -4.21 -15.23 -3.48
CA SER A 132 -5.00 -16.15 -4.31
C SER A 132 -6.38 -15.55 -4.62
N SER A 133 -7.01 -16.06 -5.67
CA SER A 133 -8.34 -15.67 -6.12
C SER A 133 -9.03 -16.85 -6.78
N ASP A 134 -10.36 -16.90 -6.73
CA ASP A 134 -11.19 -17.77 -7.58
C ASP A 134 -11.43 -17.17 -8.98
N ALA A 135 -11.13 -15.88 -9.17
CA ALA A 135 -11.24 -15.20 -10.44
C ALA A 135 -10.01 -15.44 -11.33
N LYS A 136 -10.23 -15.39 -12.64
CA LYS A 136 -9.17 -15.54 -13.65
C LYS A 136 -8.16 -14.37 -13.62
N ASP A 137 -8.63 -13.20 -13.22
CA ASP A 137 -7.86 -11.99 -13.00
C ASP A 137 -8.55 -11.15 -11.92
N THR A 138 -7.81 -10.32 -11.22
CA THR A 138 -8.32 -9.34 -10.25
C THR A 138 -7.23 -8.31 -9.98
N ASP A 139 -7.52 -7.28 -9.19
CA ASP A 139 -6.52 -6.31 -8.75
C ASP A 139 -6.22 -6.50 -7.26
N PHE A 140 -5.02 -6.09 -6.84
CA PHE A 140 -4.66 -5.94 -5.43
C PHE A 140 -4.12 -4.53 -5.20
N THR A 141 -4.66 -3.82 -4.23
CA THR A 141 -4.24 -2.48 -3.83
C THR A 141 -3.53 -2.52 -2.49
N VAL A 142 -2.58 -1.61 -2.30
CA VAL A 142 -1.95 -1.37 -1.00
C VAL A 142 -1.88 0.13 -0.73
N LYS A 143 -2.13 0.52 0.51
CA LYS A 143 -1.97 1.89 1.01
C LYS A 143 -1.15 1.89 2.29
N LEU A 144 -0.18 2.81 2.38
CA LEU A 144 0.57 3.13 3.60
C LEU A 144 -0.11 4.29 4.32
N ILE A 145 -0.28 4.13 5.63
CA ILE A 145 -1.03 5.05 6.49
C ILE A 145 -0.23 5.36 7.75
N ASP A 146 -0.29 6.61 8.17
CA ASP A 146 0.08 7.08 9.50
C ASP A 146 -1.16 7.19 10.38
N VAL A 147 -1.21 6.40 11.46
CA VAL A 147 -2.31 6.41 12.41
C VAL A 147 -1.88 7.15 13.67
N GLU A 148 -2.55 8.26 13.93
CA GLU A 148 -2.32 9.09 15.12
C GLU A 148 -2.86 8.41 16.40
N PRO A 149 -2.40 8.84 17.60
CA PRO A 149 -2.84 8.24 18.86
C PRO A 149 -4.35 8.34 19.14
N ASP A 150 -5.05 9.29 18.51
CA ASP A 150 -6.50 9.45 18.62
C ASP A 150 -7.30 8.58 17.64
N GLY A 151 -6.62 7.88 16.74
CA GLY A 151 -7.20 6.99 15.73
C GLY A 151 -7.25 7.57 14.32
N THR A 152 -7.01 8.88 14.13
CA THR A 152 -7.00 9.48 12.80
C THR A 152 -5.96 8.81 11.89
N ALA A 153 -6.40 8.37 10.71
CA ALA A 153 -5.63 7.51 9.83
C ALA A 153 -5.33 8.21 8.49
N TYR A 154 -4.20 8.91 8.40
CA TYR A 154 -3.81 9.66 7.20
C TYR A 154 -3.09 8.79 6.18
N ASN A 155 -3.63 8.73 4.97
CA ASN A 155 -2.96 8.03 3.87
C ASN A 155 -1.75 8.80 3.34
N LEU A 156 -0.63 8.10 3.17
CA LEU A 156 0.65 8.67 2.75
C LEU A 156 0.94 8.39 1.28
N ASP A 157 0.84 7.12 0.88
CA ASP A 157 1.03 6.67 -0.50
C ASP A 157 0.26 5.38 -0.73
N GLU A 158 -0.10 5.10 -1.98
CA GLU A 158 -0.85 3.91 -2.34
C GLU A 158 -0.61 3.51 -3.81
N THR A 159 -0.78 2.23 -4.09
CA THR A 159 -0.59 1.68 -5.44
C THR A 159 -1.53 0.50 -5.70
N ILE A 160 -1.54 0.02 -6.94
CA ILE A 160 -2.33 -1.12 -7.40
C ILE A 160 -1.47 -2.02 -8.28
N GLN A 161 -1.73 -3.31 -8.23
CA GLN A 161 -1.21 -4.26 -9.19
C GLN A 161 -2.33 -5.15 -9.71
N ARG A 162 -2.56 -5.08 -11.03
CA ARG A 162 -3.46 -6.01 -11.73
C ARG A 162 -2.77 -7.35 -11.90
N ALA A 163 -3.42 -8.43 -11.46
CA ALA A 163 -2.81 -9.75 -11.34
C ALA A 163 -2.32 -10.30 -12.69
N ARG A 164 -3.00 -9.99 -13.80
CA ARG A 164 -2.54 -10.44 -15.13
C ARG A 164 -1.19 -9.88 -15.57
N TYR A 165 -0.73 -8.78 -14.96
CA TYR A 165 0.56 -8.15 -15.25
C TYR A 165 1.61 -8.38 -14.15
N ARG A 166 1.37 -9.32 -13.23
CA ARG A 166 2.27 -9.60 -12.09
C ARG A 166 3.66 -10.09 -12.50
N GLU A 167 3.83 -10.58 -13.73
CA GLU A 167 5.12 -11.04 -14.30
C GLU A 167 5.68 -10.07 -15.34
N GLY A 168 5.22 -8.82 -15.35
CA GLY A 168 5.58 -7.80 -16.34
C GLY A 168 4.38 -7.32 -17.16
N TYR A 169 4.49 -6.12 -17.72
CA TYR A 169 3.46 -5.51 -18.56
C TYR A 169 3.54 -5.92 -20.04
N ASP A 170 4.55 -6.68 -20.42
CA ASP A 170 4.79 -7.18 -21.78
C ASP A 170 3.99 -8.45 -22.12
N ARG A 171 3.40 -9.10 -21.12
CA ARG A 171 2.57 -10.30 -21.29
C ARG A 171 1.47 -10.39 -20.24
N THR A 172 0.47 -11.22 -20.55
CA THR A 172 -0.63 -11.53 -19.62
C THR A 172 -0.49 -12.95 -19.08
N VAL A 173 -0.69 -13.11 -17.77
CA VAL A 173 -0.69 -14.41 -17.07
C VAL A 173 -1.96 -14.56 -16.24
N TRP A 174 -2.60 -15.72 -16.24
CA TRP A 174 -3.89 -15.88 -15.56
C TRP A 174 -3.72 -16.45 -14.15
N MET A 175 -4.68 -16.16 -13.28
CA MET A 175 -4.80 -16.83 -11.99
C MET A 175 -5.57 -18.14 -12.15
N GLU A 176 -5.27 -19.08 -11.27
CA GLU A 176 -5.94 -20.38 -11.16
C GLU A 176 -6.43 -20.52 -9.73
N GLU A 177 -7.66 -21.00 -9.57
CA GLU A 177 -8.27 -21.18 -8.26
C GLU A 177 -7.41 -22.12 -7.40
N GLY A 178 -7.15 -21.72 -6.15
CA GLY A 178 -6.36 -22.49 -5.20
C GLY A 178 -4.84 -22.33 -5.33
N VAL A 179 -4.34 -21.58 -6.32
CA VAL A 179 -2.91 -21.29 -6.48
C VAL A 179 -2.55 -19.96 -5.82
N VAL A 180 -1.45 -19.95 -5.06
CA VAL A 180 -0.91 -18.75 -4.42
C VAL A 180 0.15 -18.12 -5.31
N TYR A 181 0.00 -16.83 -5.60
CA TYR A 181 0.90 -16.05 -6.45
C TYR A 181 1.62 -14.98 -5.65
N ARG A 182 2.91 -14.81 -5.92
CA ARG A 182 3.67 -13.66 -5.43
C ARG A 182 3.39 -12.45 -6.32
N VAL A 183 2.99 -11.35 -5.71
CA VAL A 183 2.70 -10.07 -6.37
C VAL A 183 3.52 -8.99 -5.69
N VAL A 184 4.36 -8.30 -6.47
CA VAL A 184 5.10 -7.13 -5.99
C VAL A 184 4.33 -5.88 -6.38
N LEU A 185 4.04 -5.02 -5.42
CA LEU A 185 3.33 -3.76 -5.64
C LEU A 185 4.32 -2.61 -5.54
N GLY A 186 4.24 -1.72 -6.54
CA GLY A 186 5.09 -0.54 -6.62
C GLY A 186 4.99 0.15 -7.99
N PRO A 187 5.65 1.29 -8.17
CA PRO A 187 6.48 1.96 -7.16
C PRO A 187 5.62 2.65 -6.08
N MET A 188 6.16 2.73 -4.87
CA MET A 188 5.68 3.59 -3.77
C MET A 188 6.88 4.34 -3.19
N ASN A 189 6.66 5.55 -2.67
CA ASN A 189 7.70 6.43 -2.15
C ASN A 189 7.09 7.45 -1.19
N THR A 190 7.71 7.69 -0.04
CA THR A 190 7.23 8.71 0.91
C THR A 190 8.39 9.38 1.65
N SER A 191 8.06 10.44 2.38
CA SER A 191 8.88 11.02 3.44
C SER A 191 7.96 11.43 4.57
N ASN A 192 7.90 10.61 5.62
CA ASN A 192 7.03 10.82 6.79
C ASN A 192 7.75 10.45 8.08
N TRP A 193 7.62 11.31 9.08
CA TRP A 193 7.97 11.03 10.46
C TRP A 193 6.74 10.51 11.20
N PHE A 194 6.77 9.21 11.52
CA PHE A 194 5.79 8.62 12.43
C PHE A 194 6.24 8.91 13.86
N ALA A 195 5.52 9.76 14.58
CA ALA A 195 5.92 10.17 15.93
C ALA A 195 5.71 9.04 16.97
N PRO A 196 6.32 9.12 18.17
CA PRO A 196 6.01 8.19 19.25
C PRO A 196 4.50 8.12 19.51
N GLY A 197 3.98 6.91 19.70
CA GLY A 197 2.54 6.65 19.85
C GLY A 197 1.77 6.49 18.54
N HIS A 198 2.31 6.92 17.40
CA HIS A 198 1.71 6.65 16.10
C HIS A 198 1.84 5.16 15.74
N ARG A 199 1.11 4.71 14.73
CA ARG A 199 1.27 3.38 14.14
C ARG A 199 1.53 3.49 12.67
N ILE A 200 2.36 2.57 12.17
CA ILE A 200 2.46 2.31 10.74
C ILE A 200 1.34 1.34 10.39
N ARG A 201 0.50 1.69 9.42
CA ARG A 201 -0.60 0.85 8.95
C ARG A 201 -0.50 0.59 7.45
N ILE A 202 -0.85 -0.65 7.09
CA ILE A 202 -1.01 -1.10 5.72
C ILE A 202 -2.47 -1.53 5.53
N GLU A 203 -3.13 -0.94 4.54
CA GLU A 203 -4.39 -1.46 4.02
C GLU A 203 -4.14 -2.31 2.77
N VAL A 204 -4.88 -3.41 2.63
CA VAL A 204 -4.93 -4.21 1.40
C VAL A 204 -6.38 -4.34 0.94
N SER A 205 -6.63 -4.11 -0.35
CA SER A 205 -7.94 -4.34 -0.96
C SER A 205 -7.77 -4.81 -2.41
N SER A 206 -8.83 -4.78 -3.21
CA SER A 206 -8.82 -5.13 -4.65
C SER A 206 -9.37 -4.01 -5.54
N SER A 207 -9.57 -2.81 -4.98
CA SER A 207 -9.99 -1.65 -5.73
C SER A 207 -9.61 -0.35 -5.03
N ASN A 208 -9.57 0.74 -5.81
CA ASN A 208 -9.40 2.12 -5.37
C ASN A 208 -9.91 3.02 -6.51
N PHE A 209 -11.23 3.19 -6.58
CA PHE A 209 -11.94 3.80 -7.71
C PHE A 209 -12.48 5.20 -7.37
N PRO A 210 -12.37 6.22 -8.23
CA PRO A 210 -12.01 6.17 -9.64
C PRO A 210 -10.54 6.44 -9.94
N ARG A 211 -9.65 6.42 -8.95
CA ARG A 211 -8.21 6.59 -9.21
C ARG A 211 -7.68 5.53 -10.17
N PHE A 212 -8.08 4.28 -9.98
CA PHE A 212 -7.82 3.19 -10.91
C PHE A 212 -9.13 2.65 -11.49
N ASP A 213 -9.09 2.13 -12.72
CA ASP A 213 -10.24 1.43 -13.29
C ASP A 213 -10.50 0.14 -12.50
N ARG A 214 -11.78 -0.21 -12.34
CA ARG A 214 -12.18 -1.42 -11.62
C ARG A 214 -11.82 -2.65 -12.44
N ASN A 215 -11.29 -3.68 -11.81
CA ASN A 215 -11.20 -4.98 -12.45
C ASN A 215 -12.57 -5.66 -12.45
N LEU A 216 -13.02 -6.13 -13.61
CA LEU A 216 -14.30 -6.84 -13.72
C LEU A 216 -14.16 -8.34 -13.41
N ASN A 217 -12.94 -8.79 -13.10
CA ASN A 217 -12.59 -10.12 -12.61
C ASN A 217 -12.80 -11.27 -13.62
N THR A 218 -13.05 -10.94 -14.89
CA THR A 218 -13.35 -11.91 -15.97
C THR A 218 -12.11 -12.37 -16.74
N GLY A 219 -11.02 -11.60 -16.67
CA GLY A 219 -9.87 -11.73 -17.58
C GLY A 219 -10.11 -11.15 -18.99
N GLY A 220 -11.24 -10.49 -19.23
CA GLY A 220 -11.56 -9.86 -20.50
C GLY A 220 -10.92 -8.48 -20.67
N ARG A 221 -11.46 -7.67 -21.57
CA ARG A 221 -10.96 -6.32 -21.85
C ARG A 221 -11.69 -5.30 -20.98
N ASN A 222 -11.10 -4.93 -19.84
CA ASN A 222 -11.72 -4.01 -18.88
C ASN A 222 -12.31 -2.72 -19.47
N TYR A 223 -11.76 -2.21 -20.58
CA TYR A 223 -12.21 -0.95 -21.18
C TYR A 223 -13.55 -1.04 -21.93
N ASP A 224 -14.03 -2.24 -22.30
CA ASP A 224 -15.32 -2.41 -22.99
C ASP A 224 -16.24 -3.47 -22.39
N GLU A 225 -15.81 -4.07 -21.28
CA GLU A 225 -16.64 -4.97 -20.49
C GLU A 225 -17.63 -4.21 -19.61
N THR A 226 -18.82 -4.79 -19.44
CA THR A 226 -19.93 -4.17 -18.70
C THR A 226 -20.46 -5.04 -17.56
N VAL A 227 -20.08 -6.32 -17.53
CA VAL A 227 -20.54 -7.30 -16.54
C VAL A 227 -19.32 -7.82 -15.79
N GLY A 228 -19.23 -7.49 -14.51
CA GLY A 228 -18.21 -8.03 -13.61
C GLY A 228 -18.67 -9.29 -12.89
N VAL A 229 -17.70 -10.01 -12.32
CA VAL A 229 -17.94 -11.12 -11.40
C VAL A 229 -17.34 -10.80 -10.04
N VAL A 230 -17.98 -11.26 -8.96
CA VAL A 230 -17.41 -11.12 -7.61
C VAL A 230 -16.24 -12.06 -7.47
N ALA A 231 -15.07 -11.54 -7.07
CA ALA A 231 -13.87 -12.34 -6.81
C ALA A 231 -13.70 -12.57 -5.31
N ARG A 232 -13.39 -13.82 -4.91
CA ARG A 232 -13.03 -14.18 -3.53
C ARG A 232 -11.52 -14.20 -3.41
N ASN A 233 -10.99 -13.08 -2.95
CA ASN A 233 -9.56 -12.86 -2.84
C ASN A 233 -9.05 -13.24 -1.45
N ALA A 234 -7.79 -13.63 -1.39
CA ALA A 234 -7.13 -13.94 -0.12
C ALA A 234 -5.69 -13.42 -0.10
N VAL A 235 -5.29 -12.86 1.05
CA VAL A 235 -3.90 -12.50 1.36
C VAL A 235 -3.33 -13.54 2.30
N HIS A 236 -2.27 -14.23 1.85
CA HIS A 236 -1.57 -15.26 2.59
C HIS A 236 -0.43 -14.66 3.40
N HIS A 237 -0.20 -15.21 4.59
CA HIS A 237 0.89 -14.79 5.45
C HIS A 237 1.41 -15.98 6.26
N SER A 238 2.62 -16.42 5.95
CA SER A 238 3.35 -17.49 6.64
C SER A 238 4.85 -17.41 6.34
N ASP A 239 5.63 -18.37 6.82
CA ASP A 239 7.03 -18.57 6.43
C ASP A 239 7.16 -18.98 4.95
N ALA A 240 6.22 -19.76 4.44
CA ALA A 240 6.11 -20.12 3.03
C ALA A 240 5.60 -18.96 2.15
N TYR A 241 4.73 -18.11 2.71
CA TYR A 241 4.10 -16.98 2.04
C TYR A 241 4.32 -15.67 2.81
N PRO A 242 5.56 -15.15 2.88
CA PRO A 242 5.89 -14.02 3.73
C PRO A 242 5.46 -12.69 3.10
N SER A 243 4.16 -12.40 3.10
CA SER A 243 3.65 -11.07 2.70
C SER A 243 4.26 -10.00 3.60
N SER A 244 4.83 -8.96 2.99
CA SER A 244 5.69 -8.01 3.69
C SER A 244 5.67 -6.61 3.09
N VAL A 245 5.95 -5.61 3.92
CA VAL A 245 6.30 -4.25 3.53
C VAL A 245 7.73 -3.96 3.96
N GLU A 246 8.55 -3.49 3.03
CA GLU A 246 9.90 -2.99 3.28
C GLU A 246 9.89 -1.46 3.19
N LEU A 247 10.22 -0.81 4.30
CA LEU A 247 10.26 0.63 4.46
C LEU A 247 11.71 1.13 4.44
N THR A 248 11.94 2.29 3.83
CA THR A 248 13.24 2.95 3.85
C THR A 248 13.34 3.90 5.04
N VAL A 249 14.06 3.48 6.08
CA VAL A 249 14.19 4.23 7.34
C VAL A 249 15.41 5.14 7.29
N ALA A 250 15.21 6.45 7.35
CA ALA A 250 16.29 7.41 7.39
C ALA A 250 16.92 7.49 8.80
N PRO A 251 18.23 7.76 8.92
CA PRO A 251 18.86 8.00 10.20
C PRO A 251 18.32 9.30 10.81
N ARG A 252 18.22 9.32 12.13
CA ARG A 252 17.93 10.55 12.86
C ARG A 252 19.25 11.31 13.10
N GLU A 253 19.32 12.57 12.69
CA GLU A 253 20.38 13.49 13.11
C GLU A 253 20.19 13.96 14.56
#